data_AF-A0A6N9A259-F1
#
_entry.id   AF-A0A6N9A259-F1
#
_cell.length_a   1.000
_cell.length_b   1.000
_cell.length_c   1.000
_cell.angle_alpha   90.00
_cell.angle_beta   90.00
_cell.angle_gamma   90.00
#
_symmetry.space_group_name_H-M   'P 1'
#
loop_
_entity.id
_entity.type
_entity.pdbx_description
1 polymer ?
#
loop_
_entity_poly.entity_id
_entity_poly.type
_entity_poly.pdbx_seq_one_letter_code
_entity_poly.pdbx_strand_id
1 'polypeptide(L)'
;MSPAWSNQDHARMDQAINLARLYNPHPNPRVGCVIVDREGQVVGEGAHRGPGTSHAEAIALQQAGDSARGATLYVTLEPCSHLGRTPPCARSVTEAGVGRVEVAAYDPDIRVRGRGIEILEQAGIETRVGLRSRESIRLDTGFHYHRRTGLPYIKGVIADPQALADPSVRADLDTLVKEADYVLDTRPDGLEIPLSQWAALQAEKGHLDLAIRDADSVPYFREKGLIKEVSLYLKAHCRLPADWEENGFRLIAEEAVGPGFRRFDLARPIKTWGQLVRRRSETVLPTRYGRFRAIGYQSLDDGRQHLALVQGEVTGESGALVRIHSECLTGDVFSSLRCDCGFQLDEAMRRIGEAGRGVVVYIRGHEGRGVGLIHKLSAYALQDQGRDTVEANLELGLPADRRDYGVGARILADLGVTHLRLLSNNPAKSDGLKGNGLKILERITLLAGENDHNRTYLRTKVAKLGHVMNLEGD
;
A
#
# COMPACT_ATOMS: atom_id res chain seq x y z
N MET A 1 -16.42 -21.34 23.20
CA MET A 1 -16.81 -21.16 21.79
C MET A 1 -17.83 -20.04 21.76
N SER A 2 -17.57 -18.95 21.05
CA SER A 2 -18.57 -17.88 20.91
C SER A 2 -19.82 -18.42 20.21
N PRO A 3 -21.03 -18.00 20.60
CA PRO A 3 -22.27 -18.49 20.00
C PRO A 3 -22.29 -18.20 18.49
N ALA A 4 -22.95 -19.05 17.70
CA ALA A 4 -23.10 -18.82 16.26
C ALA A 4 -23.88 -17.50 16.00
N TRP A 5 -23.63 -16.85 14.87
CA TRP A 5 -24.42 -15.70 14.43
C TRP A 5 -25.85 -16.12 14.08
N SER A 6 -26.82 -15.28 14.41
CA SER A 6 -28.22 -15.51 14.07
C SER A 6 -28.51 -15.16 12.61
N ASN A 7 -29.65 -15.64 12.08
CA ASN A 7 -30.12 -15.21 10.76
C ASN A 7 -30.33 -13.70 10.67
N GLN A 8 -30.70 -13.06 11.80
CA GLN A 8 -30.86 -11.62 11.85
C GLN A 8 -29.52 -10.90 11.76
N ASP A 9 -28.47 -11.40 12.39
CA ASP A 9 -27.11 -10.83 12.26
C ASP A 9 -26.63 -10.89 10.82
N HIS A 10 -26.84 -12.02 10.14
CA HIS A 10 -26.53 -12.16 8.72
C HIS A 10 -27.31 -11.15 7.87
N ALA A 11 -28.61 -10.99 8.10
CA ALA A 11 -29.43 -10.03 7.36
C ALA A 11 -28.99 -8.57 7.56
N ARG A 12 -28.59 -8.20 8.78
CA ARG A 12 -28.09 -6.85 9.09
C ARG A 12 -26.70 -6.60 8.50
N MET A 13 -25.84 -7.60 8.47
CA MET A 13 -24.56 -7.47 7.78
C MET A 13 -24.74 -7.40 6.25
N ASP A 14 -25.66 -8.16 5.68
CA ASP A 14 -26.00 -8.07 4.24
C ASP A 14 -26.54 -6.67 3.90
N GLN A 15 -27.33 -6.06 4.79
CA GLN A 15 -27.76 -4.66 4.69
C GLN A 15 -26.57 -3.68 4.73
N ALA A 16 -25.61 -3.86 5.64
CA ALA A 16 -24.40 -3.05 5.69
C ALA A 16 -23.54 -3.19 4.42
N ILE A 17 -23.42 -4.41 3.87
CA ILE A 17 -22.75 -4.67 2.60
C ILE A 17 -23.46 -3.94 1.44
N ASN A 18 -24.79 -3.95 1.41
CA ASN A 18 -25.56 -3.23 0.39
C ASN A 18 -25.37 -1.71 0.49
N LEU A 19 -25.31 -1.16 1.71
CA LEU A 19 -24.98 0.26 1.93
C LEU A 19 -23.57 0.59 1.41
N ALA A 20 -22.59 -0.28 1.66
CA ALA A 20 -21.22 -0.09 1.19
C ALA A 20 -21.13 -0.05 -0.35
N ARG A 21 -22.03 -0.73 -1.08
CA ARG A 21 -22.09 -0.72 -2.55
C ARG A 21 -22.61 0.60 -3.14
N LEU A 22 -23.28 1.44 -2.36
CA LEU A 22 -23.91 2.67 -2.86
C LEU A 22 -22.90 3.71 -3.37
N TYR A 23 -21.66 3.66 -2.86
CA TYR A 23 -20.62 4.62 -3.19
C TYR A 23 -19.31 3.89 -3.49
N ASN A 24 -18.48 4.51 -4.33
CA ASN A 24 -17.10 4.09 -4.56
C ASN A 24 -16.17 5.21 -4.04
N PRO A 25 -15.73 5.14 -2.77
CA PRO A 25 -15.01 6.21 -2.10
C PRO A 25 -13.49 6.18 -2.35
N HIS A 26 -13.05 5.55 -3.44
CA HIS A 26 -11.64 5.38 -3.77
C HIS A 26 -10.82 6.69 -3.60
N PRO A 27 -9.61 6.65 -3.01
CA PRO A 27 -8.80 5.48 -2.64
C PRO A 27 -9.12 4.83 -1.28
N ASN A 28 -10.20 5.24 -0.63
CA ASN A 28 -10.64 4.65 0.64
C ASN A 28 -11.47 3.37 0.38
N PRO A 29 -11.53 2.44 1.35
CA PRO A 29 -12.39 1.26 1.23
C PRO A 29 -13.87 1.64 1.27
N ARG A 30 -14.69 0.85 0.59
CA ARG A 30 -16.15 0.88 0.67
C ARG A 30 -16.59 0.29 2.01
N VAL A 31 -16.98 1.16 2.93
CA VAL A 31 -17.48 0.76 4.25
C VAL A 31 -18.96 1.07 4.37
N GLY A 32 -19.71 0.12 4.90
CA GLY A 32 -21.12 0.27 5.27
C GLY A 32 -21.33 -0.10 6.73
N CYS A 33 -22.30 0.57 7.37
CA CYS A 33 -22.59 0.44 8.78
C CYS A 33 -24.10 0.49 9.03
N VAL A 34 -24.62 -0.39 9.90
CA VAL A 34 -26.01 -0.42 10.35
C VAL A 34 -26.02 -0.49 11.88
N ILE A 35 -26.85 0.33 12.52
CA ILE A 35 -27.06 0.31 13.98
C ILE A 35 -28.49 -0.11 14.26
N VAL A 36 -28.64 -1.12 15.13
CA VAL A 36 -29.91 -1.71 15.49
C VAL A 36 -30.10 -1.58 17.01
N ASP A 37 -31.21 -0.99 17.43
CA ASP A 37 -31.55 -0.85 18.84
C ASP A 37 -31.90 -2.21 19.50
N ARG A 38 -32.26 -2.18 20.79
CA ARG A 38 -32.54 -3.39 21.57
C ARG A 38 -33.84 -4.07 21.15
N GLU A 39 -34.74 -3.31 20.52
CA GLU A 39 -36.02 -3.74 19.97
C GLU A 39 -35.88 -4.33 18.55
N GLY A 40 -34.67 -4.31 17.98
CA GLY A 40 -34.37 -4.88 16.67
C GLY A 40 -34.64 -3.93 15.50
N GLN A 41 -34.93 -2.65 15.76
CA GLN A 41 -35.19 -1.62 14.77
C GLN A 41 -33.89 -0.96 14.31
N VAL A 42 -33.81 -0.64 13.02
CA VAL A 42 -32.66 0.08 12.47
C VAL A 42 -32.80 1.55 12.85
N VAL A 43 -31.84 2.05 13.62
CA VAL A 43 -31.81 3.44 14.11
C VAL A 43 -30.74 4.29 13.44
N GLY A 44 -29.79 3.67 12.75
CA GLY A 44 -28.77 4.40 12.00
C GLY A 44 -28.20 3.58 10.84
N GLU A 45 -27.95 4.24 9.72
CA GLU A 45 -27.33 3.67 8.53
C GLU A 45 -26.24 4.61 8.02
N GLY A 46 -25.13 4.04 7.59
CA GLY A 46 -24.01 4.82 7.08
C GLY A 46 -23.28 4.10 5.97
N ALA A 47 -22.82 4.88 5.00
CA ALA A 47 -21.95 4.42 3.94
C ALA A 47 -20.88 5.48 3.68
N HIS A 48 -19.63 5.06 3.53
CA HIS A 48 -18.54 5.99 3.26
C HIS A 48 -18.66 6.55 1.84
N ARG A 49 -18.78 7.87 1.71
CA ARG A 49 -19.08 8.53 0.42
C ARG A 49 -17.84 8.94 -0.38
N GLY A 50 -16.71 9.15 0.29
CA GLY A 50 -15.47 9.52 -0.39
C GLY A 50 -14.43 10.20 0.50
N PRO A 51 -13.27 10.54 -0.08
CA PRO A 51 -12.19 11.17 0.65
C PRO A 51 -12.61 12.49 1.31
N GLY A 52 -12.37 12.59 2.61
CA GLY A 52 -12.70 13.80 3.39
C GLY A 52 -14.16 13.88 3.87
N THR A 53 -15.02 12.90 3.55
CA THR A 53 -16.33 12.76 4.20
C THR A 53 -16.23 11.89 5.44
N SER A 54 -17.23 11.96 6.32
CA SER A 54 -17.37 11.04 7.46
C SER A 54 -17.35 9.57 7.01
N HIS A 55 -16.84 8.71 7.88
CA HIS A 55 -16.88 7.26 7.71
C HIS A 55 -18.28 6.72 7.98
N ALA A 56 -18.54 5.48 7.56
CA ALA A 56 -19.85 4.86 7.66
C ALA A 56 -20.35 4.81 9.12
N GLU A 57 -19.49 4.44 10.06
CA GLU A 57 -19.83 4.35 11.48
C GLU A 57 -20.21 5.72 12.04
N ALA A 58 -19.45 6.77 11.70
CA ALA A 58 -19.75 8.13 12.14
C ALA A 58 -21.10 8.63 11.59
N ILE A 59 -21.44 8.31 10.33
CA ILE A 59 -22.72 8.67 9.72
C ILE A 59 -23.87 7.92 10.43
N ALA A 60 -23.72 6.61 10.63
CA ALA A 60 -24.73 5.80 11.30
C ALA A 60 -24.95 6.24 12.75
N LEU A 61 -23.88 6.53 13.49
CA LEU A 61 -23.94 7.03 14.87
C LEU A 61 -24.61 8.41 14.95
N GLN A 62 -24.31 9.31 14.01
CA GLN A 62 -24.96 10.61 13.95
C GLN A 62 -26.46 10.48 13.72
N GLN A 63 -26.90 9.54 12.86
CA GLN A 63 -28.32 9.28 12.63
C GLN A 63 -28.99 8.63 13.84
N ALA A 64 -28.31 7.70 14.51
CA ALA A 64 -28.84 6.98 15.66
C ALA A 64 -28.98 7.84 16.92
N GLY A 65 -28.07 8.80 17.13
CA GLY A 65 -28.06 9.64 18.32
C GLY A 65 -28.04 8.80 19.60
N ASP A 66 -28.89 9.15 20.56
CA ASP A 66 -28.98 8.44 21.85
C ASP A 66 -29.46 6.98 21.72
N SER A 67 -30.16 6.65 20.63
CA SER A 67 -30.62 5.27 20.35
C SER A 67 -29.46 4.31 20.04
N ALA A 68 -28.23 4.81 19.84
CA ALA A 68 -27.04 3.96 19.72
C ALA A 68 -26.62 3.32 21.04
N ARG A 69 -27.06 3.85 22.19
CA ARG A 69 -26.62 3.37 23.51
C ARG A 69 -27.16 1.96 23.78
N GLY A 70 -26.25 1.00 23.94
CA GLY A 70 -26.57 -0.40 24.14
C GLY A 70 -27.12 -1.11 22.90
N ALA A 71 -27.03 -0.47 21.74
CA ALA A 71 -27.42 -1.04 20.44
C ALA A 71 -26.38 -2.06 19.94
N THR A 72 -26.71 -2.77 18.86
CA THR A 72 -25.75 -3.53 18.06
C THR A 72 -25.35 -2.75 16.81
N LEU A 73 -24.05 -2.63 16.55
CA LEU A 73 -23.49 -2.03 15.35
C LEU A 73 -22.91 -3.13 14.43
N TYR A 74 -23.34 -3.16 13.18
CA TYR A 74 -22.85 -4.05 12.13
C TYR A 74 -22.02 -3.23 11.15
N VAL A 75 -20.76 -3.63 10.90
CA VAL A 75 -19.84 -2.88 10.02
C VAL A 75 -19.03 -3.80 9.10
N THR A 76 -18.88 -3.41 7.84
CA THR A 76 -18.23 -4.23 6.82
C THR A 76 -16.71 -4.32 6.96
N LEU A 77 -16.08 -3.36 7.63
CA LEU A 77 -14.64 -3.31 7.87
C LEU A 77 -14.36 -2.89 9.33
N GLU A 78 -13.25 -3.35 9.88
CA GLU A 78 -12.78 -2.96 11.21
C GLU A 78 -12.80 -1.43 11.42
N PRO A 79 -13.46 -0.93 12.48
CA PRO A 79 -13.46 0.50 12.79
C PRO A 79 -12.06 1.05 13.01
N CYS A 80 -11.75 2.19 12.39
CA CYS A 80 -10.40 2.75 12.46
C CYS A 80 -10.00 3.15 13.89
N SER A 81 -8.74 2.89 14.24
CA SER A 81 -8.14 3.18 15.56
C SER A 81 -7.24 4.43 15.58
N HIS A 82 -6.95 5.01 14.42
CA HIS A 82 -6.00 6.11 14.26
C HIS A 82 -6.70 7.45 14.09
N LEU A 83 -6.08 8.52 14.62
CA LEU A 83 -6.55 9.87 14.46
C LEU A 83 -6.31 10.35 13.02
N GLY A 84 -7.38 10.57 12.27
CA GLY A 84 -7.36 11.12 10.92
C GLY A 84 -7.81 12.58 10.90
N ARG A 85 -8.58 12.97 9.87
CA ARG A 85 -9.29 14.26 9.84
C ARG A 85 -10.50 14.29 10.79
N THR A 86 -11.05 13.11 11.08
CA THR A 86 -12.07 12.88 12.09
C THR A 86 -11.50 12.02 13.22
N PRO A 87 -12.11 12.05 14.43
CA PRO A 87 -11.78 11.09 15.49
C PRO A 87 -11.88 9.64 15.01
N PRO A 88 -11.12 8.69 15.62
CA PRO A 88 -11.20 7.28 15.26
C PRO A 88 -12.63 6.74 15.41
N CYS A 89 -13.11 5.96 14.44
CA CYS A 89 -14.43 5.34 14.49
C CYS A 89 -14.58 4.48 15.76
N ALA A 90 -13.55 3.72 16.13
CA ALA A 90 -13.59 2.89 17.34
C ALA A 90 -13.88 3.73 18.61
N ARG A 91 -13.28 4.91 18.74
CA ARG A 91 -13.57 5.82 19.86
C ARG A 91 -14.99 6.39 19.79
N SER A 92 -15.45 6.76 18.60
CA SER A 92 -16.80 7.31 18.41
C SER A 92 -17.87 6.27 18.79
N VAL A 93 -17.64 5.00 18.45
CA VAL A 93 -18.50 3.87 18.85
C VAL A 93 -18.50 3.68 20.38
N THR A 94 -17.32 3.78 21.01
CA THR A 94 -17.20 3.74 22.48
C THR A 94 -17.95 4.88 23.16
N GLU A 95 -17.76 6.12 22.69
CA GLU A 95 -18.39 7.31 23.27
C GLU A 95 -19.92 7.30 23.12
N ALA A 96 -20.44 6.70 22.04
CA ALA A 96 -21.86 6.50 21.85
C ALA A 96 -22.46 5.42 22.78
N GLY A 97 -21.63 4.61 23.43
CA GLY A 97 -22.06 3.58 24.36
C GLY A 97 -22.72 2.37 23.68
N VAL A 98 -22.30 2.02 22.46
CA VAL A 98 -22.76 0.81 21.74
C VAL A 98 -22.47 -0.43 22.58
N GLY A 99 -23.42 -1.37 22.65
CA GLY A 99 -23.29 -2.56 23.50
C GLY A 99 -22.57 -3.73 22.83
N ARG A 100 -22.75 -3.86 21.51
CA ARG A 100 -22.17 -4.95 20.71
C ARG A 100 -21.76 -4.48 19.32
N VAL A 101 -20.64 -4.97 18.81
CA VAL A 101 -20.12 -4.67 17.47
C VAL A 101 -19.84 -5.95 16.71
N GLU A 102 -20.48 -6.10 15.56
CA GLU A 102 -20.32 -7.21 14.63
C GLU A 102 -19.54 -6.70 13.40
N VAL A 103 -18.31 -7.18 13.25
CA VAL A 103 -17.38 -6.77 12.20
C VAL A 103 -17.28 -7.85 11.14
N ALA A 104 -17.44 -7.50 9.87
CA ALA A 104 -17.32 -8.50 8.81
C ALA A 104 -15.88 -8.94 8.56
N ALA A 105 -14.97 -7.97 8.39
CA ALA A 105 -13.58 -8.24 8.08
C ALA A 105 -12.63 -7.36 8.92
N TYR A 106 -11.50 -7.94 9.30
CA TYR A 106 -10.34 -7.19 9.78
C TYR A 106 -9.85 -6.19 8.73
N ASP A 107 -9.24 -5.10 9.18
CA ASP A 107 -8.48 -4.26 8.27
C ASP A 107 -7.34 -5.09 7.64
N PRO A 108 -7.17 -5.06 6.31
CA PRO A 108 -6.11 -5.81 5.63
C PRO A 108 -4.70 -5.30 5.94
N ASP A 109 -4.55 -4.05 6.36
CA ASP A 109 -3.27 -3.48 6.74
C ASP A 109 -2.83 -4.04 8.09
N ILE A 110 -1.83 -4.91 8.06
CA ILE A 110 -1.29 -5.59 9.25
C ILE A 110 -0.81 -4.62 10.34
N ARG A 111 -0.56 -3.35 9.98
CA ARG A 111 -0.18 -2.33 10.96
C ARG A 111 -1.38 -1.92 11.79
N VAL A 112 -2.59 -1.85 11.25
CA VAL A 112 -3.79 -1.36 11.96
C VAL A 112 -4.73 -2.47 12.38
N ARG A 113 -4.67 -3.62 11.71
CA ARG A 113 -5.46 -4.82 11.98
C ARG A 113 -5.53 -5.16 13.47
N GLY A 114 -6.73 -5.33 13.97
CA GLY A 114 -7.03 -5.71 15.36
C GLY A 114 -7.06 -4.53 16.34
N ARG A 115 -6.43 -3.39 16.03
CA ARG A 115 -6.33 -2.28 16.99
C ARG A 115 -7.65 -1.56 17.22
N GLY A 116 -8.55 -1.53 16.23
CA GLY A 116 -9.90 -0.99 16.42
C GLY A 116 -10.74 -1.86 17.33
N ILE A 117 -10.61 -3.17 17.15
CA ILE A 117 -11.28 -4.19 17.97
C ILE A 117 -10.78 -4.14 19.41
N GLU A 118 -9.47 -4.05 19.63
CA GLU A 118 -8.88 -3.92 20.97
C GLU A 118 -9.44 -2.70 21.73
N ILE A 119 -9.64 -1.55 21.06
CA ILE A 119 -10.24 -0.36 21.66
C ILE A 119 -11.68 -0.63 22.11
N LEU A 120 -12.47 -1.31 21.29
CA LEU A 120 -13.86 -1.65 21.60
C LEU A 120 -13.93 -2.63 22.78
N GLU A 121 -13.12 -3.68 22.76
CA GLU A 121 -13.07 -4.70 23.82
C GLU A 121 -12.61 -4.11 25.16
N GLN A 122 -11.59 -3.23 25.15
CA GLN A 122 -11.13 -2.52 26.36
C GLN A 122 -12.21 -1.58 26.94
N ALA A 123 -13.11 -1.07 26.09
CA ALA A 123 -14.26 -0.30 26.51
C ALA A 123 -15.44 -1.15 27.02
N GLY A 124 -15.29 -2.47 27.05
CA GLY A 124 -16.33 -3.41 27.49
C GLY A 124 -17.41 -3.69 26.45
N ILE A 125 -17.16 -3.40 25.17
CA ILE A 125 -18.09 -3.65 24.07
C ILE A 125 -17.90 -5.08 23.57
N GLU A 126 -18.98 -5.86 23.52
CA GLU A 126 -18.94 -7.20 22.95
C GLU A 126 -18.60 -7.11 21.46
N THR A 127 -17.40 -7.56 21.07
CA THR A 127 -16.93 -7.43 19.68
C THR A 127 -16.68 -8.80 19.06
N ARG A 128 -17.19 -9.01 17.85
CA ARG A 128 -17.02 -10.25 17.10
C ARG A 128 -16.64 -9.94 15.67
N VAL A 129 -15.74 -10.75 15.12
CA VAL A 129 -15.20 -10.53 13.77
C VAL A 129 -15.38 -11.77 12.91
N GLY A 130 -15.79 -11.60 11.67
CA GLY A 130 -15.85 -12.66 10.66
C GLY A 130 -17.22 -12.87 10.01
N LEU A 131 -18.25 -12.15 10.45
CA LEU A 131 -19.61 -12.24 9.92
C LEU A 131 -19.65 -11.82 8.45
N ARG A 132 -20.01 -12.70 7.52
CA ARG A 132 -19.96 -12.39 6.06
C ARG A 132 -18.59 -11.91 5.58
N SER A 133 -17.50 -12.39 6.21
CA SER A 133 -16.13 -11.95 5.90
C SER A 133 -15.76 -12.14 4.42
N ARG A 134 -16.21 -13.21 3.78
CA ARG A 134 -15.90 -13.47 2.36
C ARG A 134 -16.58 -12.48 1.44
N GLU A 135 -17.85 -12.20 1.69
CA GLU A 135 -18.67 -11.26 0.94
C GLU A 135 -18.16 -9.83 1.12
N SER A 136 -17.78 -9.45 2.35
CA SER A 136 -17.21 -8.13 2.63
C SER A 136 -15.83 -7.94 1.98
N ILE A 137 -14.93 -8.92 2.07
CA ILE A 137 -13.61 -8.83 1.42
C ILE A 137 -13.76 -8.71 -0.10
N ARG A 138 -14.76 -9.37 -0.70
CA ARG A 138 -15.00 -9.31 -2.15
C ARG A 138 -15.38 -7.90 -2.61
N LEU A 139 -16.11 -7.16 -1.78
CA LEU A 139 -16.57 -5.81 -2.07
C LEU A 139 -15.43 -4.81 -2.25
N ASP A 140 -14.26 -5.07 -1.63
CA ASP A 140 -13.05 -4.24 -1.68
C ASP A 140 -11.81 -5.08 -2.03
N THR A 141 -11.95 -6.03 -2.97
CA THR A 141 -10.86 -6.97 -3.29
C THR A 141 -9.57 -6.25 -3.65
N GLY A 142 -9.66 -5.17 -4.43
CA GLY A 142 -8.52 -4.37 -4.84
C GLY A 142 -7.83 -3.69 -3.66
N PHE A 143 -8.59 -3.08 -2.76
CA PHE A 143 -8.07 -2.50 -1.53
C PHE A 143 -7.40 -3.55 -0.63
N HIS A 144 -8.05 -4.70 -0.39
CA HIS A 144 -7.49 -5.77 0.43
C HIS A 144 -6.20 -6.35 -0.16
N TYR A 145 -6.16 -6.54 -1.48
CA TYR A 145 -4.96 -7.01 -2.17
C TYR A 145 -3.84 -5.99 -2.05
N HIS A 146 -4.10 -4.73 -2.43
CA HIS A 146 -3.11 -3.66 -2.39
C HIS A 146 -2.55 -3.43 -0.99
N ARG A 147 -3.37 -3.44 0.05
CA ARG A 147 -2.90 -3.26 1.43
C ARG A 147 -2.01 -4.39 1.93
N ARG A 148 -2.21 -5.61 1.44
CA ARG A 148 -1.41 -6.78 1.82
C ARG A 148 -0.13 -6.93 1.01
N THR A 149 -0.18 -6.60 -0.28
CA THR A 149 0.91 -6.88 -1.22
C THR A 149 1.70 -5.63 -1.63
N GLY A 150 1.09 -4.44 -1.49
CA GLY A 150 1.59 -3.20 -2.08
C GLY A 150 1.45 -3.12 -3.60
N LEU A 151 0.72 -4.07 -4.22
CA LEU A 151 0.56 -4.20 -5.66
C LEU A 151 -0.87 -3.85 -6.09
N PRO A 152 -1.08 -3.29 -7.30
CA PRO A 152 -2.41 -3.07 -7.83
C PRO A 152 -3.11 -4.40 -8.10
N TYR A 153 -4.43 -4.40 -7.96
CA TYR A 153 -5.29 -5.50 -8.35
C TYR A 153 -5.97 -5.14 -9.66
N ILE A 154 -6.00 -6.06 -10.64
CA ILE A 154 -6.69 -5.85 -11.91
C ILE A 154 -7.79 -6.89 -12.06
N LYS A 155 -9.01 -6.42 -12.25
CA LYS A 155 -10.16 -7.24 -12.63
C LYS A 155 -10.51 -7.03 -14.10
N GLY A 156 -10.55 -8.12 -14.87
CA GLY A 156 -11.00 -8.14 -16.25
C GLY A 156 -12.27 -8.98 -16.40
N VAL A 157 -13.17 -8.56 -17.31
CA VAL A 157 -14.35 -9.34 -17.69
C VAL A 157 -14.22 -9.71 -19.17
N ILE A 158 -14.38 -10.99 -19.48
CA ILE A 158 -14.43 -11.48 -20.86
C ILE A 158 -15.85 -11.97 -21.11
N ALA A 159 -16.46 -11.45 -22.18
CA ALA A 159 -17.80 -11.85 -22.63
C ALA A 159 -17.73 -12.30 -24.09
N ASP A 160 -18.53 -13.31 -24.42
CA ASP A 160 -18.80 -13.68 -25.82
C ASP A 160 -19.57 -12.53 -26.51
N PRO A 161 -19.06 -11.96 -27.61
CA PRO A 161 -19.74 -10.89 -28.32
C PRO A 161 -21.11 -11.30 -28.87
N GLN A 162 -21.37 -12.59 -29.14
CA GLN A 162 -22.72 -13.06 -29.48
C GLN A 162 -23.65 -13.00 -28.26
N ALA A 163 -23.13 -13.23 -27.06
CA ALA A 163 -23.88 -13.10 -25.81
C ALA A 163 -24.15 -11.64 -25.44
N LEU A 164 -23.30 -10.68 -25.85
CA LEU A 164 -23.54 -9.24 -25.66
C LEU A 164 -24.76 -8.70 -26.42
N ALA A 165 -25.31 -9.46 -27.38
CA ALA A 165 -26.56 -9.13 -28.04
C ALA A 165 -27.80 -9.36 -27.14
N ASP A 166 -27.67 -10.16 -26.07
CA ASP A 166 -28.71 -10.32 -25.06
C ASP A 166 -28.73 -9.11 -24.10
N PRO A 167 -29.84 -8.35 -24.02
CA PRO A 167 -29.94 -7.18 -23.14
C PRO A 167 -29.69 -7.50 -21.66
N SER A 168 -29.95 -8.73 -21.23
CA SER A 168 -29.72 -9.15 -19.85
C SER A 168 -28.23 -9.39 -19.56
N VAL A 169 -27.49 -9.96 -20.51
CA VAL A 169 -26.02 -10.08 -20.43
C VAL A 169 -25.37 -8.70 -20.43
N ARG A 170 -25.89 -7.75 -21.21
CA ARG A 170 -25.46 -6.34 -21.18
C ARG A 170 -25.68 -5.71 -19.79
N ALA A 171 -26.85 -5.95 -19.18
CA ALA A 171 -27.16 -5.44 -17.85
C ALA A 171 -26.29 -6.05 -16.73
N ASP A 172 -25.93 -7.34 -16.86
CA ASP A 172 -24.99 -8.00 -15.95
C ASP A 172 -23.58 -7.42 -16.08
N LEU A 173 -23.12 -7.22 -17.32
CA LEU A 173 -21.84 -6.57 -17.60
C LEU A 173 -21.81 -5.15 -17.03
N ASP A 174 -22.87 -4.36 -17.23
CA ASP A 174 -23.01 -3.03 -16.66
C ASP A 174 -22.98 -3.05 -15.13
N THR A 175 -23.50 -4.11 -14.51
CA THR A 175 -23.46 -4.30 -13.05
C THR A 175 -22.03 -4.62 -12.58
N LEU A 176 -21.33 -5.52 -13.26
CA LEU A 176 -19.92 -5.84 -12.98
C LEU A 176 -19.02 -4.61 -13.16
N VAL A 177 -19.30 -3.80 -14.18
CA VAL A 177 -18.65 -2.50 -14.45
C VAL A 177 -18.92 -1.50 -13.31
N LYS A 178 -20.15 -1.41 -12.80
CA LYS A 178 -20.47 -0.53 -11.65
C LYS A 178 -19.84 -1.00 -10.35
N GLU A 179 -19.67 -2.31 -10.17
CA GLU A 179 -19.02 -2.87 -8.99
C GLU A 179 -17.50 -2.71 -9.02
N ALA A 180 -16.89 -2.55 -10.20
CA ALA A 180 -15.46 -2.33 -10.32
C ALA A 180 -15.03 -0.99 -9.67
N ASP A 181 -13.86 -1.00 -9.03
CA ASP A 181 -13.31 0.22 -8.42
C ASP A 181 -12.86 1.23 -9.50
N TYR A 182 -12.52 0.73 -10.70
CA TYR A 182 -12.28 1.50 -11.93
C TYR A 182 -12.72 0.73 -13.18
N VAL A 183 -13.25 1.44 -14.18
CA VAL A 183 -13.57 0.89 -15.50
C VAL A 183 -12.84 1.70 -16.56
N LEU A 184 -11.99 1.04 -17.34
CA LEU A 184 -11.62 1.56 -18.66
C LEU A 184 -12.59 0.92 -19.66
N ASP A 185 -13.28 1.75 -20.41
CA ASP A 185 -14.12 1.34 -21.53
C ASP A 185 -13.35 1.70 -22.80
N THR A 186 -13.09 0.71 -23.65
CA THR A 186 -12.51 0.94 -24.98
C THR A 186 -13.50 0.59 -26.10
N ARG A 187 -14.64 1.30 -26.10
CA ARG A 187 -15.52 1.57 -27.26
C ARG A 187 -16.53 0.47 -27.66
N PRO A 188 -17.60 0.85 -28.43
CA PRO A 188 -18.91 0.19 -28.42
C PRO A 188 -18.98 -1.22 -29.01
N ASP A 189 -17.91 -1.72 -29.61
CA ASP A 189 -17.97 -2.77 -30.64
C ASP A 189 -17.45 -4.13 -30.14
N GLY A 190 -16.97 -4.23 -28.89
CA GLY A 190 -16.44 -5.48 -28.31
C GLY A 190 -15.21 -6.05 -29.03
N LEU A 191 -14.52 -7.01 -28.42
CA LEU A 191 -13.35 -7.69 -29.00
C LEU A 191 -13.58 -9.21 -28.96
N GLU A 192 -13.36 -9.90 -30.08
CA GLU A 192 -13.35 -11.37 -30.19
C GLU A 192 -11.94 -11.93 -29.97
N ILE A 193 -11.78 -12.93 -29.09
CA ILE A 193 -10.54 -13.70 -28.96
C ILE A 193 -10.86 -15.21 -29.11
N PRO A 194 -10.27 -15.94 -30.07
CA PRO A 194 -10.43 -17.38 -30.23
C PRO A 194 -9.83 -18.20 -29.06
N LEU A 195 -10.56 -19.22 -28.60
CA LEU A 195 -10.17 -20.10 -27.48
C LEU A 195 -8.78 -20.78 -27.64
N SER A 196 -8.32 -20.97 -28.87
CA SER A 196 -7.03 -21.60 -29.20
C SER A 196 -5.83 -20.69 -28.88
N GLN A 197 -5.99 -19.38 -29.02
CA GLN A 197 -4.95 -18.39 -28.70
C GLN A 197 -4.82 -18.18 -27.18
N TRP A 198 -5.89 -18.47 -26.42
CA TRP A 198 -5.92 -18.44 -24.97
C TRP A 198 -5.07 -19.55 -24.31
N ALA A 199 -5.05 -20.75 -24.88
CA ALA A 199 -4.27 -21.87 -24.35
C ALA A 199 -2.75 -21.61 -24.41
N ALA A 200 -2.29 -20.80 -25.37
CA ALA A 200 -0.89 -20.39 -25.50
C ALA A 200 -0.46 -19.41 -24.39
N LEU A 201 -1.34 -18.48 -24.00
CA LEU A 201 -1.09 -17.51 -22.91
C LEU A 201 -0.97 -18.19 -21.53
N GLN A 202 -1.60 -19.34 -21.31
CA GLN A 202 -1.44 -20.11 -20.07
C GLN A 202 -0.14 -20.91 -20.00
N ALA A 203 0.50 -21.18 -21.15
CA ALA A 203 1.68 -22.02 -21.22
C ALA A 203 2.99 -21.30 -20.85
N GLU A 204 3.05 -19.96 -20.97
CA GLU A 204 4.18 -19.14 -20.54
C GLU A 204 4.17 -18.93 -19.01
N LYS A 205 4.54 -20.01 -18.30
CA LYS A 205 4.75 -20.04 -16.84
C LYS A 205 5.87 -19.07 -16.44
N GLY A 206 5.53 -17.89 -15.91
CA GLY A 206 6.56 -17.07 -15.25
C GLY A 206 6.11 -15.79 -14.57
N HIS A 207 5.15 -15.04 -15.13
CA HIS A 207 5.01 -13.63 -14.76
C HIS A 207 3.59 -13.14 -14.45
N LEU A 208 2.57 -13.94 -14.73
CA LEU A 208 1.17 -13.62 -14.51
C LEU A 208 0.51 -14.83 -13.81
N ASP A 209 0.14 -14.71 -12.53
CA ASP A 209 -0.75 -15.71 -11.92
C ASP A 209 -2.18 -15.33 -12.28
N LEU A 210 -2.66 -15.89 -13.39
CA LEU A 210 -4.06 -15.86 -13.79
C LEU A 210 -4.81 -16.89 -12.94
N ALA A 211 -5.59 -16.43 -11.96
CA ALA A 211 -6.60 -17.32 -11.36
C ALA A 211 -7.92 -17.08 -12.07
N ILE A 212 -8.28 -17.97 -12.98
CA ILE A 212 -9.66 -18.09 -13.46
C ILE A 212 -10.44 -18.67 -12.27
N ARG A 213 -11.38 -17.89 -11.72
CA ARG A 213 -12.38 -18.46 -10.81
C ARG A 213 -13.50 -19.02 -11.66
N ASP A 214 -13.84 -20.29 -11.43
CA ASP A 214 -14.97 -20.94 -12.08
C ASP A 214 -16.27 -20.17 -11.79
N ALA A 215 -16.78 -19.49 -12.81
CA ALA A 215 -18.13 -18.95 -12.86
C ALA A 215 -19.20 -20.07 -12.72
N ASP A 216 -18.80 -21.34 -12.80
CA ASP A 216 -19.64 -22.53 -12.66
C ASP A 216 -20.38 -22.65 -11.32
N SER A 217 -20.03 -21.82 -10.32
CA SER A 217 -20.66 -21.79 -9.01
C SER A 217 -21.80 -20.77 -8.87
N VAL A 218 -22.07 -19.95 -9.90
CA VAL A 218 -23.15 -18.96 -9.88
C VAL A 218 -24.25 -19.37 -10.87
N PRO A 219 -25.43 -19.83 -10.39
CA PRO A 219 -26.46 -20.46 -11.24
C PRO A 219 -26.92 -19.59 -12.43
N TYR A 220 -26.89 -18.27 -12.26
CA TYR A 220 -27.37 -17.29 -13.23
C TYR A 220 -26.52 -17.24 -14.52
N PHE A 221 -25.22 -17.55 -14.44
CA PHE A 221 -24.29 -17.39 -15.56
C PHE A 221 -24.24 -18.60 -16.51
N ARG A 222 -24.81 -19.76 -16.13
CA ARG A 222 -24.83 -20.97 -16.98
C ARG A 222 -25.81 -20.89 -18.15
N GLU A 223 -26.88 -20.13 -18.04
CA GLU A 223 -27.99 -20.19 -19.02
C GLU A 223 -27.81 -19.24 -20.23
N LYS A 224 -26.88 -18.29 -20.19
CA LYS A 224 -26.86 -17.14 -21.13
C LYS A 224 -25.59 -16.95 -21.98
N GLY A 225 -24.72 -17.97 -22.04
CA GLY A 225 -23.45 -17.90 -22.77
C GLY A 225 -22.24 -17.59 -21.88
N LEU A 226 -21.03 -17.72 -22.43
CA LEU A 226 -19.79 -17.75 -21.67
C LEU A 226 -19.36 -16.33 -21.22
N ILE A 227 -19.64 -15.98 -19.96
CA ILE A 227 -19.05 -14.82 -19.29
C ILE A 227 -18.08 -15.35 -18.24
N LYS A 228 -16.78 -15.05 -18.39
CA LYS A 228 -15.76 -15.45 -17.41
C LYS A 228 -15.17 -14.21 -16.74
N GLU A 229 -15.30 -14.15 -15.41
CA GLU A 229 -14.53 -13.21 -14.59
C GLU A 229 -13.07 -13.67 -14.54
N VAL A 230 -12.16 -12.81 -15.00
CA VAL A 230 -10.72 -13.08 -14.97
C VAL A 230 -10.09 -12.14 -13.96
N SER A 231 -9.64 -12.69 -12.84
CA SER A 231 -8.81 -11.96 -11.88
C SER A 231 -7.35 -12.06 -12.29
N LEU A 232 -6.74 -10.92 -12.60
CA LEU A 232 -5.32 -10.82 -12.92
C LEU A 232 -4.55 -10.40 -11.67
N TYR A 233 -3.74 -11.30 -11.13
CA TYR A 233 -2.83 -10.97 -10.04
C TYR A 233 -1.49 -10.58 -10.65
N LEU A 234 -1.22 -9.28 -10.73
CA LEU A 234 0.08 -8.78 -11.17
C LEU A 234 1.12 -9.11 -10.09
N LYS A 235 1.95 -10.13 -10.31
CA LYS A 235 3.22 -10.26 -9.60
C LYS A 235 4.16 -9.17 -10.13
N ALA A 236 4.93 -8.55 -9.23
CA ALA A 236 5.95 -7.59 -9.59
C ALA A 236 6.82 -8.17 -10.73
N HIS A 237 6.86 -7.48 -11.88
CA HIS A 237 7.47 -7.89 -13.17
C HIS A 237 6.57 -8.49 -14.26
N CYS A 238 5.40 -7.92 -14.53
CA CYS A 238 4.75 -8.14 -15.83
C CYS A 238 5.39 -7.27 -16.92
N ARG A 239 5.95 -7.90 -17.95
CA ARG A 239 6.13 -7.32 -19.28
C ARG A 239 5.08 -7.95 -20.18
N LEU A 240 4.31 -7.15 -20.91
CA LEU A 240 3.50 -7.67 -22.00
C LEU A 240 4.43 -8.15 -23.13
N PRO A 241 4.11 -9.25 -23.83
CA PRO A 241 4.87 -9.69 -25.01
C PRO A 241 4.97 -8.56 -26.05
N ALA A 242 6.09 -8.48 -26.76
CA ALA A 242 6.38 -7.38 -27.68
C ALA A 242 5.46 -7.35 -28.92
N ASP A 243 4.84 -8.48 -29.23
CA ASP A 243 3.97 -8.75 -30.39
C ASP A 243 2.48 -8.73 -30.06
N TRP A 244 2.11 -8.26 -28.86
CA TRP A 244 0.73 -8.37 -28.36
C TRP A 244 -0.29 -7.51 -29.16
N GLU A 245 0.07 -6.34 -29.68
CA GLU A 245 -0.82 -5.52 -30.53
C GLU A 245 -0.96 -6.08 -31.95
N GLU A 246 0.08 -6.73 -32.47
CA GLU A 246 0.10 -7.32 -33.82
C GLU A 246 -0.74 -8.60 -33.91
N ASN A 247 -0.98 -9.26 -32.77
CA ASN A 247 -1.84 -10.45 -32.66
C ASN A 247 -3.29 -10.13 -32.28
N GLY A 248 -3.71 -8.85 -32.36
CA GLY A 248 -5.11 -8.45 -32.19
C GLY A 248 -5.57 -8.27 -30.74
N PHE A 249 -4.67 -8.33 -29.77
CA PHE A 249 -5.01 -8.05 -28.37
C PHE A 249 -5.13 -6.53 -28.14
N ARG A 250 -6.16 -6.12 -27.41
CA ARG A 250 -6.27 -4.76 -26.83
C ARG A 250 -6.69 -4.89 -25.37
N LEU A 251 -6.03 -4.15 -24.50
CA LEU A 251 -6.31 -4.13 -23.06
C LEU A 251 -7.63 -3.38 -22.81
N ILE A 252 -8.69 -4.12 -22.47
CA ILE A 252 -10.04 -3.55 -22.36
C ILE A 252 -10.25 -2.90 -20.99
N ALA A 253 -9.54 -3.29 -19.92
CA ALA A 253 -9.60 -2.62 -18.63
C ALA A 253 -8.29 -2.76 -17.81
N GLU A 254 -7.90 -1.68 -17.14
CA GLU A 254 -6.81 -1.61 -16.16
C GLU A 254 -7.34 -0.87 -14.93
N GLU A 255 -7.32 -1.55 -13.79
CA GLU A 255 -7.60 -0.97 -12.49
C GLU A 255 -6.26 -0.60 -11.85
N ALA A 256 -5.99 0.70 -11.72
CA ALA A 256 -4.83 1.24 -11.03
C ALA A 256 -5.31 1.92 -9.73
N VAL A 257 -5.27 1.18 -8.62
CA VAL A 257 -5.63 1.70 -7.30
C VAL A 257 -4.46 2.54 -6.74
N GLY A 258 -4.66 3.85 -6.55
CA GLY A 258 -3.70 4.76 -5.91
C GLY A 258 -4.13 6.24 -5.89
N PRO A 259 -3.65 7.08 -4.94
CA PRO A 259 -3.95 8.52 -4.96
C PRO A 259 -3.30 9.20 -6.18
N GLY A 260 -4.07 9.99 -6.95
CA GLY A 260 -3.52 10.92 -7.96
C GLY A 260 -3.91 10.72 -9.43
N PHE A 261 -4.77 9.76 -9.78
CA PHE A 261 -5.12 9.51 -11.19
C PHE A 261 -6.24 10.43 -11.71
N ARG A 262 -5.98 11.21 -12.77
CA ARG A 262 -6.99 11.84 -13.64
C ARG A 262 -6.87 11.31 -15.06
N ARG A 263 -8.04 11.05 -15.66
CA ARG A 263 -8.38 10.82 -17.09
C ARG A 263 -7.20 10.98 -18.06
N PHE A 264 -6.70 9.87 -18.62
CA PHE A 264 -5.79 9.88 -19.77
C PHE A 264 -6.51 9.48 -21.06
N ASP A 265 -6.23 10.26 -22.10
CA ASP A 265 -6.69 10.10 -23.49
C ASP A 265 -5.83 9.01 -24.17
N LEU A 266 -6.42 7.87 -24.53
CA LEU A 266 -5.73 6.62 -24.91
C LEU A 266 -5.59 6.44 -26.44
N ALA A 267 -5.33 7.52 -27.18
CA ALA A 267 -4.96 7.46 -28.60
C ALA A 267 -3.45 7.25 -28.84
N ARG A 268 -2.67 6.97 -27.79
CA ARG A 268 -1.24 6.65 -27.88
C ARG A 268 -0.97 5.34 -27.15
N PRO A 269 -0.10 4.47 -27.69
CA PRO A 269 0.26 3.20 -27.06
C PRO A 269 0.59 3.45 -25.59
N ILE A 270 0.03 2.61 -24.72
CA ILE A 270 0.29 2.62 -23.28
C ILE A 270 1.79 2.47 -23.13
N LYS A 271 2.48 3.60 -22.94
CA LYS A 271 3.86 3.60 -22.47
C LYS A 271 3.81 2.75 -21.23
N THR A 272 4.57 1.65 -21.23
CA THR A 272 4.94 0.81 -20.09
C THR A 272 4.63 1.48 -18.76
N TRP A 273 4.22 0.73 -17.73
CA TRP A 273 4.13 1.18 -16.34
C TRP A 273 5.41 1.84 -15.74
N GLY A 274 6.41 2.19 -16.57
CA GLY A 274 6.92 3.57 -16.72
C GLY A 274 6.78 4.53 -15.55
N GLN A 275 7.39 4.12 -14.44
CA GLN A 275 7.96 4.98 -13.42
C GLN A 275 6.93 5.79 -12.61
N LEU A 276 6.51 5.23 -11.46
CA LEU A 276 5.88 5.99 -10.35
C LEU A 276 6.80 7.07 -9.74
N VAL A 277 7.98 7.27 -10.33
CA VAL A 277 8.89 8.37 -10.06
C VAL A 277 9.17 9.07 -11.39
N ARG A 278 9.04 10.39 -11.45
CA ARG A 278 9.36 11.14 -12.67
C ARG A 278 10.60 11.98 -12.44
N ARG A 279 11.58 11.92 -13.35
CA ARG A 279 12.66 12.91 -13.43
C ARG A 279 12.03 14.29 -13.66
N ARG A 280 12.39 15.28 -12.83
CA ARG A 280 11.92 16.67 -12.90
C ARG A 280 13.00 17.63 -13.32
N SER A 281 14.23 17.35 -12.90
CA SER A 281 15.38 18.19 -13.16
C SER A 281 16.63 17.34 -13.17
N GLU A 282 17.61 17.76 -13.94
CA GLU A 282 18.92 17.14 -13.99
C GLU A 282 19.99 18.22 -14.10
N THR A 283 21.07 18.09 -13.33
CA THR A 283 22.19 19.02 -13.35
C THR A 283 23.47 18.32 -12.90
N VAL A 284 24.60 19.02 -12.98
CA VAL A 284 25.86 18.57 -12.37
C VAL A 284 26.00 19.24 -11.01
N LEU A 285 26.25 18.43 -9.97
CA LEU A 285 26.52 18.88 -8.62
C LEU A 285 28.00 18.65 -8.27
N PRO A 286 28.84 19.69 -8.29
CA PRO A 286 30.21 19.61 -7.79
C PRO A 286 30.17 19.47 -6.28
N THR A 287 30.86 18.47 -5.75
CA THR A 287 30.99 18.23 -4.31
C THR A 287 32.45 17.99 -3.96
N ARG A 288 32.78 17.98 -2.66
CA ARG A 288 34.12 17.58 -2.18
C ARG A 288 34.50 16.14 -2.52
N TYR A 289 33.55 15.30 -2.95
CA TYR A 289 33.77 13.90 -3.33
C TYR A 289 33.81 13.69 -4.85
N GLY A 290 33.79 14.77 -5.63
CA GLY A 290 33.72 14.72 -7.08
C GLY A 290 32.44 15.33 -7.64
N ARG A 291 32.29 15.19 -8.96
CA ARG A 291 31.21 15.79 -9.74
C ARG A 291 30.12 14.76 -10.02
N PHE A 292 28.98 14.90 -9.35
CA PHE A 292 27.86 13.99 -9.53
C PHE A 292 26.88 14.52 -10.57
N ARG A 293 26.28 13.62 -11.34
CA ARG A 293 25.04 13.89 -12.08
C ARG A 293 23.89 13.82 -11.08
N ALA A 294 23.28 14.96 -10.79
CA ALA A 294 22.23 15.12 -9.81
C ALA A 294 20.87 15.15 -10.50
N ILE A 295 20.00 14.20 -10.17
CA ILE A 295 18.68 14.05 -10.78
C ILE A 295 17.62 14.18 -9.69
N GLY A 296 16.74 15.18 -9.85
CA GLY A 296 15.57 15.37 -9.01
C GLY A 296 14.42 14.50 -9.51
N TYR A 297 13.91 13.64 -8.64
CA TYR A 297 12.73 12.81 -8.90
C TYR A 297 11.53 13.36 -8.14
N GLN A 298 10.33 13.21 -8.70
CA GLN A 298 9.08 13.35 -7.97
C GLN A 298 8.36 12.01 -7.95
N SER A 299 8.02 11.53 -6.76
CA SER A 299 7.17 10.37 -6.58
C SER A 299 5.72 10.74 -6.89
N LEU A 300 5.03 9.89 -7.65
CA LEU A 300 3.65 10.14 -8.11
C LEU A 300 2.61 9.67 -7.09
N ASP A 301 3.00 8.83 -6.13
CA ASP A 301 2.17 8.30 -5.06
C ASP A 301 1.85 9.34 -3.98
N ASP A 302 2.84 10.13 -3.58
CA ASP A 302 2.75 11.10 -2.48
C ASP A 302 3.20 12.52 -2.86
N GLY A 303 3.64 12.72 -4.10
CA GLY A 303 4.10 14.00 -4.63
C GLY A 303 5.48 14.44 -4.12
N ARG A 304 6.15 13.66 -3.26
CA ARG A 304 7.43 14.02 -2.65
C ARG A 304 8.55 14.04 -3.68
N GLN A 305 9.56 14.84 -3.39
CA GLN A 305 10.72 15.01 -4.25
C GLN A 305 11.93 14.28 -3.64
N HIS A 306 12.66 13.52 -4.44
CA HIS A 306 13.84 12.76 -4.05
C HIS A 306 15.02 13.16 -4.92
N LEU A 307 16.24 12.82 -4.49
CA LEU A 307 17.46 13.15 -5.21
C LEU A 307 18.26 11.88 -5.48
N ALA A 308 18.71 11.69 -6.72
CA ALA A 308 19.74 10.72 -7.05
C ALA A 308 21.03 11.44 -7.43
N LEU A 309 22.15 11.04 -6.83
CA LEU A 309 23.49 11.47 -7.20
C LEU A 309 24.19 10.30 -7.88
N VAL A 310 24.47 10.44 -9.17
CA VAL A 310 25.03 9.39 -10.02
C VAL A 310 26.47 9.75 -10.38
N GLN A 311 27.38 8.80 -10.19
CA GLN A 311 28.78 8.88 -10.60
C GLN A 311 29.03 7.83 -11.67
N GLY A 312 29.54 8.25 -12.82
CA GLY A 312 29.88 7.38 -13.96
C GLY A 312 28.69 6.63 -14.58
N GLU A 313 29.01 5.61 -15.37
CA GLU A 313 28.03 4.72 -16.01
C GLU A 313 27.61 3.62 -15.03
N VAL A 314 26.31 3.51 -14.74
CA VAL A 314 25.78 2.63 -13.69
C VAL A 314 25.01 1.42 -14.22
N THR A 315 24.87 1.30 -15.54
CA THR A 315 24.23 0.15 -16.20
C THR A 315 25.19 -1.03 -16.38
N GLY A 316 24.64 -2.25 -16.49
CA GLY A 316 25.41 -3.48 -16.72
C GLY A 316 25.62 -4.34 -15.48
N GLU A 317 26.26 -5.49 -15.67
CA GLU A 317 26.25 -6.60 -14.70
C GLU A 317 27.36 -6.53 -13.64
N SER A 318 28.37 -5.67 -13.81
CA SER A 318 29.50 -5.54 -12.89
C SER A 318 29.16 -4.95 -11.51
N GLY A 319 27.91 -4.49 -11.32
CA GLY A 319 27.43 -4.01 -10.03
C GLY A 319 27.85 -2.59 -9.68
N ALA A 320 26.93 -1.62 -9.84
CA ALA A 320 27.16 -0.26 -9.36
C ALA A 320 27.19 -0.21 -7.82
N LEU A 321 28.03 0.65 -7.24
CA LEU A 321 28.02 0.88 -5.79
C LEU A 321 26.81 1.75 -5.44
N VAL A 322 25.90 1.26 -4.59
CA VAL A 322 24.61 1.92 -4.35
C VAL A 322 24.39 2.18 -2.88
N ARG A 323 23.96 3.41 -2.55
CA ARG A 323 23.49 3.80 -1.22
C ARG A 323 22.06 4.32 -1.31
N ILE A 324 21.15 3.68 -0.58
CA ILE A 324 19.80 4.22 -0.35
C ILE A 324 19.77 4.89 1.01
N HIS A 325 19.88 6.22 0.98
CA HIS A 325 19.93 7.07 2.16
C HIS A 325 18.55 7.56 2.53
N SER A 326 18.23 7.51 3.82
CA SER A 326 16.98 8.02 4.36
C SER A 326 17.27 9.40 4.95
N GLU A 327 16.45 10.39 4.57
CA GLU A 327 16.58 11.77 5.05
C GLU A 327 16.71 11.84 6.58
N CYS A 328 17.71 12.58 7.04
CA CYS A 328 17.95 12.87 8.45
C CYS A 328 18.51 14.28 8.57
N LEU A 329 17.65 15.29 8.70
CA LEU A 329 18.04 16.70 8.73
C LEU A 329 19.09 16.99 9.82
N THR A 330 18.87 16.48 11.03
CA THR A 330 19.79 16.72 12.15
C THR A 330 21.18 16.11 11.92
N GLY A 331 21.27 14.95 11.28
CA GLY A 331 22.55 14.29 10.99
C GLY A 331 23.21 14.81 9.73
N ASP A 332 22.46 14.92 8.64
CA ASP A 332 22.95 15.22 7.30
C ASP A 332 23.33 16.71 7.14
N VAL A 333 22.57 17.63 7.76
CA VAL A 333 22.77 19.08 7.61
C VAL A 333 23.44 19.71 8.83
N PHE A 334 22.99 19.35 10.04
CA PHE A 334 23.49 19.94 11.29
C PHE A 334 24.58 19.10 11.97
N SER A 335 25.04 18.01 11.33
CA SER A 335 26.13 17.17 11.83
C SER A 335 25.94 16.67 13.27
N SER A 336 24.70 16.36 13.65
CA SER A 336 24.38 15.87 15.00
C SER A 336 25.14 14.59 15.32
N LEU A 337 25.82 14.58 16.46
CA LEU A 337 26.55 13.41 16.98
C LEU A 337 25.64 12.34 17.59
N ARG A 338 24.35 12.63 17.80
CA ARG A 338 23.36 11.69 18.37
C ARG A 338 22.99 10.53 17.43
N CYS A 339 23.30 10.66 16.14
CA CYS A 339 23.08 9.61 15.15
C CYS A 339 24.27 9.51 14.20
N ASP A 340 24.34 8.41 13.47
CA ASP A 340 25.38 8.10 12.49
C ASP A 340 25.00 8.52 11.05
N CYS A 341 23.81 9.09 10.84
CA CYS A 341 23.28 9.33 9.49
C CYS A 341 24.17 10.24 8.63
N GLY A 342 24.65 11.36 9.19
CA GLY A 342 25.52 12.29 8.47
C GLY A 342 26.83 11.64 8.05
N PHE A 343 27.49 10.95 8.99
CA PHE A 343 28.72 10.19 8.73
C PHE A 343 28.54 9.10 7.67
N GLN A 344 27.39 8.40 7.69
CA GLN A 344 27.08 7.41 6.67
C GLN A 344 26.84 8.03 5.28
N LEU A 345 26.20 9.20 5.20
CA LEU A 345 26.02 9.89 3.92
C LEU A 345 27.38 10.32 3.35
N ASP A 346 28.21 10.93 4.19
CA ASP A 346 29.57 11.37 3.90
C ASP A 346 30.42 10.23 3.32
N GLU A 347 30.49 9.10 4.05
CA GLU A 347 31.28 7.94 3.67
C GLU A 347 30.74 7.27 2.39
N ALA A 348 29.41 7.22 2.21
CA ALA A 348 28.84 6.69 0.98
C ALA A 348 29.18 7.56 -0.24
N MET A 349 29.08 8.88 -0.12
CA MET A 349 29.45 9.80 -1.18
C MET A 349 30.95 9.71 -1.51
N ARG A 350 31.81 9.60 -0.49
CA ARG A 350 33.26 9.39 -0.65
C ARG A 350 33.57 8.11 -1.43
N ARG A 351 33.08 6.96 -0.96
CA ARG A 351 33.33 5.65 -1.62
C ARG A 351 32.81 5.61 -3.05
N ILE A 352 31.64 6.20 -3.31
CA ILE A 352 31.06 6.26 -4.67
C ILE A 352 31.88 7.20 -5.56
N GLY A 353 32.31 8.34 -5.03
CA GLY A 353 33.19 9.28 -5.73
C GLY A 353 34.49 8.63 -6.16
N GLU A 354 35.17 7.95 -5.24
CA GLU A 354 36.43 7.22 -5.46
C GLU A 354 36.28 6.04 -6.43
N ALA A 355 35.19 5.27 -6.31
CA ALA A 355 34.91 4.17 -7.22
C ALA A 355 34.62 4.64 -8.65
N GLY A 356 34.27 5.91 -8.85
CA GLY A 356 33.92 6.47 -10.15
C GLY A 356 32.64 5.91 -10.78
N ARG A 357 31.93 5.00 -10.08
CA ARG A 357 30.76 4.28 -10.56
C ARG A 357 29.79 3.95 -9.42
N GLY A 358 28.69 4.67 -9.32
CA GLY A 358 27.67 4.39 -8.30
C GLY A 358 26.55 5.41 -8.19
N VAL A 359 25.63 5.15 -7.26
CA VAL A 359 24.43 5.96 -7.03
C VAL A 359 24.18 6.16 -5.54
N VAL A 360 23.99 7.42 -5.11
CA VAL A 360 23.31 7.74 -3.84
C VAL A 360 21.87 8.14 -4.14
N VAL A 361 20.91 7.41 -3.61
CA VAL A 361 19.49 7.79 -3.63
C VAL A 361 19.13 8.37 -2.27
N TYR A 362 18.83 9.67 -2.22
CA TYR A 362 18.40 10.38 -1.03
C TYR A 362 16.86 10.44 -0.98
N ILE A 363 16.27 9.60 -0.12
CA ILE A 363 14.82 9.50 0.03
C ILE A 363 14.34 10.49 1.09
N ARG A 364 13.63 11.52 0.62
CA ARG A 364 12.89 12.47 1.47
C ARG A 364 11.60 11.87 2.02
N GLY A 365 11.14 12.40 3.16
CA GLY A 365 9.98 11.89 3.89
C GLY A 365 10.31 10.74 4.84
N HIS A 366 11.57 10.33 4.96
CA HIS A 366 12.03 9.27 5.86
C HIS A 366 12.53 9.78 7.21
N GLU A 367 12.48 11.09 7.44
CA GLU A 367 12.91 11.69 8.71
C GLU A 367 12.18 11.07 9.91
N GLY A 368 12.92 10.79 10.98
CA GLY A 368 12.40 10.10 12.15
C GLY A 368 11.84 8.71 11.84
N ARG A 369 12.37 8.00 10.85
CA ARG A 369 11.78 6.74 10.34
C ARG A 369 10.39 6.93 9.74
N GLY A 370 10.14 8.08 9.11
CA GLY A 370 8.89 8.39 8.43
C GLY A 370 7.78 8.94 9.34
N VAL A 371 8.09 9.25 10.61
CA VAL A 371 7.17 10.00 11.49
C VAL A 371 7.37 11.52 11.40
N GLY A 372 8.46 11.98 10.79
CA GLY A 372 8.77 13.40 10.59
C GLY A 372 9.65 14.01 11.67
N LEU A 373 10.14 15.22 11.39
CA LEU A 373 11.13 15.92 12.22
C LEU A 373 10.62 16.25 13.62
N ILE A 374 9.38 16.77 13.74
CA ILE A 374 8.82 17.20 15.02
C ILE A 374 8.76 16.02 15.99
N HIS A 375 8.20 14.90 15.56
CA HIS A 375 8.13 13.68 16.37
C HIS A 375 9.50 13.13 16.75
N LYS A 376 10.49 13.22 15.85
CA LYS A 376 11.88 12.85 16.17
C LYS A 376 12.45 13.72 17.29
N LEU A 377 12.22 15.03 17.26
CA LEU A 377 12.67 15.94 18.32
C LEU A 377 11.92 15.68 19.64
N SER A 378 10.62 15.37 19.59
CA SER A 378 9.87 14.94 20.78
C SER A 378 10.46 13.67 21.40
N ALA A 379 10.83 12.68 20.57
CA ALA A 379 11.51 11.48 21.05
C ALA A 379 12.88 11.78 21.68
N TYR A 380 13.64 12.74 21.13
CA TYR A 380 14.88 13.21 21.75
C TYR A 380 14.64 13.89 23.09
N ALA A 381 13.61 14.73 23.21
CA ALA A 381 13.29 15.39 24.47
C ALA A 381 12.91 14.40 25.57
N LEU A 382 12.22 13.30 25.23
CA LEU A 382 11.92 12.21 26.16
C LEU A 382 13.18 11.43 26.56
N GLN A 383 14.08 11.17 25.60
CA GLN A 383 15.37 10.53 25.89
C GLN A 383 16.26 11.38 26.79
N ASP A 384 16.26 12.70 26.61
CA ASP A 384 17.01 13.64 27.46
C ASP A 384 16.51 13.63 28.91
N GLN A 385 15.29 13.15 29.13
CA GLN A 385 14.67 12.95 30.45
C GLN A 385 14.85 11.52 30.97
N GLY A 386 15.70 10.70 30.32
CA GLY A 386 16.11 9.38 30.79
C GLY A 386 15.34 8.19 30.23
N ARG A 387 14.37 8.39 29.32
CA ARG A 387 13.62 7.28 28.70
C ARG A 387 14.47 6.55 27.67
N ASP A 388 14.29 5.24 27.57
CA ASP A 388 14.90 4.48 26.49
C ASP A 388 14.20 4.78 25.14
N THR A 389 14.84 4.38 24.02
CA THR A 389 14.31 4.68 22.68
C THR A 389 12.96 3.99 22.39
N VAL A 390 12.63 2.90 23.08
CA VAL A 390 11.37 2.17 22.92
C VAL A 390 10.27 2.84 23.75
N GLU A 391 10.55 3.17 25.01
CA GLU A 391 9.67 3.90 25.91
C GLU A 391 9.24 5.24 25.32
N ALA A 392 10.19 6.01 24.80
CA ALA A 392 9.90 7.30 24.15
C ALA A 392 8.99 7.16 22.92
N ASN A 393 9.06 6.05 22.17
CA ASN A 393 8.19 5.83 21.01
C ASN A 393 6.79 5.33 21.41
N LEU A 394 6.70 4.51 22.46
CA LEU A 394 5.44 4.04 23.02
C LEU A 394 4.64 5.20 23.63
N GLU A 395 5.30 6.08 24.40
CA GLU A 395 4.67 7.28 24.99
C GLU A 395 4.13 8.25 23.91
N LEU A 396 4.80 8.33 22.76
CA LEU A 396 4.36 9.17 21.64
C LEU A 396 3.28 8.51 20.76
N GLY A 397 2.93 7.24 20.99
CA GLY A 397 1.95 6.50 20.18
C GLY A 397 2.38 6.33 18.71
N LEU A 398 3.68 6.36 18.44
CA LEU A 398 4.23 6.36 17.08
C LEU A 398 4.67 4.94 16.66
N PRO A 399 4.46 4.54 15.40
CA PRO A 399 5.00 3.28 14.90
C PRO A 399 6.53 3.33 14.84
N ALA A 400 7.15 2.18 15.11
CA ALA A 400 8.61 2.07 15.16
C ALA A 400 9.30 2.37 13.82
N ASP A 401 8.64 2.18 12.68
CA ASP A 401 9.16 2.49 11.34
C ASP A 401 8.03 2.63 10.31
N ARG A 402 8.01 3.73 9.53
CA ARG A 402 7.05 3.98 8.43
C ARG A 402 7.74 4.08 7.06
N ARG A 403 9.03 3.77 6.96
CA ARG A 403 9.79 4.00 5.73
C ARG A 403 9.38 3.03 4.62
N ASP A 404 9.20 3.57 3.42
CA ASP A 404 8.99 2.79 2.20
C ASP A 404 10.22 2.94 1.30
N TYR A 405 10.88 1.81 1.02
CA TYR A 405 12.08 1.78 0.18
C TYR A 405 11.79 1.49 -1.29
N GLY A 406 10.52 1.22 -1.65
CA GLY A 406 10.09 0.96 -3.03
C GLY A 406 10.40 2.12 -3.96
N VAL A 407 10.28 3.37 -3.49
CA VAL A 407 10.66 4.57 -4.26
C VAL A 407 12.15 4.56 -4.67
N GLY A 408 13.02 4.07 -3.78
CA GLY A 408 14.45 3.93 -4.07
C GLY A 408 14.72 2.89 -5.15
N ALA A 409 14.03 1.75 -5.09
CA ALA A 409 14.13 0.70 -6.11
C ALA A 409 13.70 1.22 -7.49
N ARG A 410 12.60 1.98 -7.55
CA ARG A 410 12.07 2.57 -8.79
C ARG A 410 13.03 3.60 -9.40
N ILE A 411 13.67 4.42 -8.58
CA ILE A 411 14.71 5.37 -9.02
C ILE A 411 15.89 4.61 -9.61
N LEU A 412 16.38 3.55 -8.96
CA LEU A 412 17.48 2.73 -9.47
C LEU A 412 17.13 2.04 -10.80
N ALA A 413 15.91 1.53 -10.93
CA ALA A 413 15.43 0.93 -12.16
C ALA A 413 15.36 1.94 -13.32
N ASP A 414 14.87 3.17 -13.07
CA ASP A 414 14.89 4.25 -14.06
C ASP A 414 16.33 4.64 -14.48
N LEU A 415 17.29 4.58 -13.54
CA LEU A 415 18.70 4.80 -13.85
C LEU A 415 19.33 3.64 -14.65
N GLY A 416 18.59 2.56 -14.92
CA GLY A 416 19.08 1.38 -15.62
C GLY A 416 19.97 0.47 -14.78
N VAL A 417 19.96 0.64 -13.45
CA VAL A 417 20.68 -0.26 -12.54
C VAL A 417 19.95 -1.59 -12.49
N THR A 418 20.65 -2.68 -12.80
CA THR A 418 20.13 -4.05 -12.68
C THR A 418 20.93 -4.87 -11.67
N HIS A 419 22.22 -4.56 -11.51
CA HIS A 419 23.14 -5.21 -10.57
C HIS A 419 23.74 -4.16 -9.65
N LEU A 420 23.78 -4.43 -8.34
CA LEU A 420 24.29 -3.46 -7.37
C LEU A 420 25.03 -4.10 -6.20
N ARG A 421 26.00 -3.36 -5.66
CA ARG A 421 26.65 -3.61 -4.38
C ARG A 421 26.12 -2.60 -3.38
N LEU A 422 25.37 -3.06 -2.38
CA LEU A 422 24.57 -2.21 -1.50
C LEU A 422 25.36 -1.77 -0.26
N LEU A 423 25.57 -0.47 -0.08
CA LEU A 423 26.11 0.15 1.13
C LEU A 423 25.02 0.27 2.23
N SER A 424 24.85 -0.77 3.05
CA SER A 424 23.81 -0.81 4.09
C SER A 424 24.16 -1.69 5.29
N ASN A 425 23.90 -1.19 6.50
CA ASN A 425 23.98 -1.94 7.76
C ASN A 425 22.65 -2.58 8.15
N ASN A 426 21.56 -2.23 7.46
CA ASN A 426 20.23 -2.72 7.76
C ASN A 426 19.84 -3.84 6.77
N PRO A 427 19.62 -5.09 7.24
CA PRO A 427 19.15 -6.18 6.40
C PRO A 427 17.75 -5.95 5.82
N ALA A 428 16.84 -5.28 6.55
CA ALA A 428 15.48 -5.01 6.06
C ALA A 428 15.44 -4.09 4.83
N LYS A 429 16.49 -3.26 4.63
CA LYS A 429 16.63 -2.47 3.39
C LYS A 429 16.87 -3.34 2.16
N SER A 430 17.48 -4.52 2.34
CA SER A 430 17.70 -5.47 1.24
C SER A 430 16.39 -6.13 0.80
N ASP A 431 15.47 -6.39 1.74
CA ASP A 431 14.20 -7.03 1.43
C ASP A 431 13.26 -6.10 0.67
N GLY A 432 13.23 -4.81 1.00
CA GLY A 432 12.45 -3.80 0.26
C GLY A 432 12.92 -3.53 -1.18
N LEU A 433 14.06 -4.10 -1.60
CA LEU A 433 14.57 -4.02 -2.98
C LEU A 433 14.30 -5.30 -3.78
N LYS A 434 13.94 -6.41 -3.12
CA LYS A 434 13.58 -7.67 -3.79
C LYS A 434 12.28 -7.46 -4.59
N GLY A 435 12.18 -8.07 -5.77
CA GLY A 435 11.02 -7.91 -6.65
C GLY A 435 10.98 -6.61 -7.47
N ASN A 436 12.11 -5.91 -7.61
CA ASN A 436 12.25 -4.72 -8.48
C ASN A 436 13.23 -4.92 -9.66
N GLY A 437 13.57 -6.17 -10.00
CA GLY A 437 14.51 -6.48 -11.08
C GLY A 437 15.95 -6.12 -10.75
N LEU A 438 16.22 -5.82 -9.47
CA LEU A 438 17.52 -5.47 -8.93
C LEU A 438 18.17 -6.71 -8.31
N LYS A 439 19.37 -7.05 -8.78
CA LYS A 439 20.22 -8.11 -8.22
C LYS A 439 21.25 -7.49 -7.29
N ILE A 440 21.11 -7.76 -5.99
CA ILE A 440 22.10 -7.38 -4.98
C ILE A 440 23.24 -8.41 -5.05
N LEU A 441 24.39 -8.00 -5.58
CA LEU A 441 25.58 -8.85 -5.68
C LEU A 441 26.29 -9.01 -4.35
N GLU A 442 26.31 -7.93 -3.57
CA GLU A 442 27.01 -7.87 -2.28
C GLU A 442 26.34 -6.82 -1.40
N ARG A 443 26.32 -7.05 -0.09
CA ARG A 443 26.01 -6.03 0.91
C ARG A 443 27.28 -5.65 1.64
N ILE A 444 27.69 -4.40 1.48
CA ILE A 444 28.91 -3.84 2.08
C ILE A 444 28.50 -3.02 3.29
N THR A 445 29.05 -3.34 4.45
CA THR A 445 28.83 -2.61 5.70
C THR A 445 29.45 -1.21 5.60
N LEU A 446 28.72 -0.23 6.12
CA LEU A 446 29.06 1.19 6.15
C LEU A 446 29.17 1.64 7.61
N LEU A 447 30.28 1.27 8.25
CA LEU A 447 30.62 1.73 9.61
C LEU A 447 31.24 3.12 9.51
N ALA A 448 30.60 4.12 10.12
CA ALA A 448 31.11 5.48 10.16
C ALA A 448 30.54 6.24 11.38
N GLY A 449 31.41 6.99 12.07
CA GLY A 449 30.99 7.99 13.04
C GLY A 449 30.53 7.47 14.41
N GLU A 450 31.02 6.33 14.88
CA GLU A 450 30.84 5.92 16.29
C GLU A 450 31.47 6.97 17.21
N ASN A 451 30.72 7.38 18.24
CA ASN A 451 31.19 8.31 19.26
C ASN A 451 30.37 8.12 20.55
N ASP A 452 30.79 8.80 21.62
CA ASP A 452 30.17 8.64 22.95
C ASP A 452 28.69 9.04 22.99
N HIS A 453 28.23 9.94 22.11
CA HIS A 453 26.83 10.37 22.07
C HIS A 453 25.90 9.40 21.34
N ASN A 454 26.41 8.55 20.44
CA ASN A 454 25.58 7.61 19.68
C ASN A 454 25.82 6.13 20.02
N ARG A 455 26.78 5.81 20.89
CA ARG A 455 27.10 4.42 21.29
C ARG A 455 25.87 3.62 21.73
N THR A 456 25.05 4.19 22.63
CA THR A 456 23.81 3.54 23.11
C THR A 456 22.78 3.36 22.00
N TYR A 457 22.66 4.35 21.12
CA TYR A 457 21.76 4.31 19.96
C TYR A 457 22.18 3.24 18.95
N LEU A 458 23.48 3.13 18.65
CA LEU A 458 24.05 2.11 17.76
C LEU A 458 23.89 0.70 18.33
N ARG A 459 24.20 0.51 19.63
CA ARG A 459 23.95 -0.76 20.34
C ARG A 459 22.47 -1.17 20.27
N THR A 460 21.55 -0.21 20.45
CA THR A 460 20.10 -0.46 20.33
C THR A 460 19.71 -0.90 18.92
N LYS A 461 20.31 -0.33 17.86
CA LYS A 461 20.08 -0.76 16.47
C LYS A 461 20.52 -2.20 16.22
N VAL A 462 21.67 -2.59 16.77
CA VAL A 462 22.17 -3.97 16.65
C VAL A 462 21.26 -4.92 17.43
N ALA A 463 21.05 -4.66 18.72
CA ALA A 463 20.33 -5.56 19.62
C ALA A 463 18.83 -5.69 19.31
N LYS A 464 18.14 -4.58 19.03
CA LYS A 464 16.66 -4.55 18.89
C LYS A 464 16.18 -4.48 17.44
N LEU A 465 17.01 -4.05 16.50
CA LEU A 465 16.59 -3.77 15.11
C LEU A 465 17.37 -4.57 14.05
N GLY A 466 18.11 -5.61 14.49
CA GLY A 466 18.78 -6.57 13.62
C GLY A 466 19.84 -5.97 12.69
N HIS A 467 20.40 -4.80 13.01
CA HIS A 467 21.46 -4.22 12.19
C HIS A 467 22.75 -5.03 12.37
N VAL A 468 23.45 -5.29 11.27
CA VAL A 468 24.74 -6.01 11.30
C VAL A 468 25.86 -4.98 11.28
N MET A 469 26.48 -4.76 12.44
CA MET A 469 27.62 -3.86 12.65
C MET A 469 28.53 -4.45 13.73
N ASN A 470 29.85 -4.44 13.53
CA ASN A 470 30.82 -4.68 14.60
C ASN A 470 31.17 -3.30 15.19
N LEU A 471 30.88 -3.08 16.47
CA LEU A 471 31.20 -1.83 17.18
C LEU A 471 32.60 -1.92 17.78
N GLU A 472 33.29 -0.80 17.97
CA GLU A 472 34.63 -0.82 18.59
C GLU A 472 34.53 -1.26 20.07
N GLY A 473 35.16 -2.40 20.39
CA GLY A 473 35.22 -2.97 21.73
C GLY A 473 34.48 -4.31 21.93
N ASP A 474 33.97 -4.94 20.86
CA ASP A 474 33.50 -6.34 20.83
C ASP A 474 34.60 -7.32 20.38
#